data_AF-A0A2T1DUM5-F1
#
_entry.id   AF-A0A2T1DUM5-F1
#
_cell.length_a   1.000
_cell.length_b   1.000
_cell.length_c   1.000
_cell.angle_alpha   90.00
_cell.angle_beta   90.00
_cell.angle_gamma   90.00
#
_symmetry.space_group_name_H-M   'P 1'
#
loop_
_entity.id
_entity.type
_entity.pdbx_description
1 polymer ?
#
loop_
_entity_poly.entity_id
_entity_poly.type
_entity_poly.pdbx_seq_one_letter_code
_entity_poly.pdbx_strand_id
1 'polypeptide(L)'
;MNADPFDLLTEFGYFLTRSPLQLPQFSAPLEQINLLKERIDNILPYVDLTNETARREIFIAPIVSELVRITHARLSIEYPLQVTPQLQGSLDYYLRTQTHLLVKEAKQADLTRGFTQLAIEMITLDQWTELTAPTLLGAVTTGNIWQFGVLHRSSKQIEQG
;
A
#
# COMPACT_ATOMS: atom_id res chain seq x y z
N MET A 1 18.18 -16.39 1.32
CA MET A 1 19.14 -15.28 1.14
C MET A 1 18.44 -14.01 1.54
N ASN A 2 18.90 -13.34 2.60
CA ASN A 2 18.41 -12.00 2.95
C ASN A 2 19.27 -11.00 2.17
N ALA A 3 18.95 -10.80 0.89
CA ALA A 3 19.48 -9.65 0.18
C ALA A 3 18.90 -8.38 0.83
N ASP A 4 19.73 -7.36 1.00
CA ASP A 4 19.26 -6.05 1.46
C ASP A 4 18.16 -5.58 0.49
N PRO A 5 17.01 -5.08 0.98
CA PRO A 5 16.00 -4.45 0.13
C PRO A 5 16.58 -3.43 -0.85
N PHE A 6 17.66 -2.73 -0.48
CA PHE A 6 18.38 -1.84 -1.39
C PHE A 6 18.99 -2.58 -2.58
N ASP A 7 19.76 -3.64 -2.32
CA ASP A 7 20.43 -4.44 -3.36
C ASP A 7 19.41 -5.07 -4.33
N LEU A 8 18.32 -5.60 -3.79
CA LEU A 8 17.28 -6.27 -4.59
C LEU A 8 16.61 -5.34 -5.61
N LEU A 9 16.32 -4.09 -5.23
CA LEU A 9 15.65 -3.14 -6.12
C LEU A 9 16.60 -2.63 -7.22
N THR A 10 17.90 -2.54 -6.91
CA THR A 10 18.91 -2.13 -7.89
C THR A 10 19.10 -3.13 -9.02
N GLU A 11 18.85 -4.43 -8.78
CA GLU A 11 18.85 -5.45 -9.83
C GLU A 11 17.80 -5.17 -10.93
N PHE A 12 16.71 -4.48 -10.58
CA PHE A 12 15.67 -4.05 -11.52
C PHE A 12 15.89 -2.63 -12.07
N GLY A 13 17.00 -1.98 -11.69
CA GLY A 13 17.33 -0.61 -12.08
C GLY A 13 16.54 0.46 -11.33
N TYR A 14 16.05 0.14 -10.13
CA TYR A 14 15.36 1.08 -9.23
C TYR A 14 16.21 1.38 -7.99
N PHE A 15 15.97 2.55 -7.40
CA PHE A 15 16.67 3.00 -6.19
C PHE A 15 15.69 3.20 -5.06
N LEU A 16 16.06 2.78 -3.85
CA LEU A 16 15.31 3.07 -2.64
C LEU A 16 15.95 4.24 -1.90
N THR A 17 15.12 5.13 -1.37
CA THR A 17 15.53 6.22 -0.49
C THR A 17 14.56 6.29 0.69
N ARG A 18 15.06 6.68 1.86
CA ARG A 18 14.25 6.82 3.08
C ARG A 18 14.23 8.27 3.50
N SER A 19 13.05 8.87 3.50
CA SER A 19 12.85 10.28 3.83
C SER A 19 11.39 10.54 4.19
N PRO A 20 11.09 11.55 5.04
CA PRO A 20 9.72 11.97 5.27
C PRO A 20 9.03 12.31 3.95
N LEU A 21 7.90 11.65 3.68
CA LEU A 21 7.14 11.86 2.46
C LEU A 21 6.30 13.13 2.54
N GLN A 22 6.39 13.96 1.50
CA GLN A 22 5.49 15.10 1.32
C GLN A 22 4.28 14.67 0.48
N LEU A 23 3.29 14.09 1.14
CA LEU A 23 2.06 13.66 0.48
C LEU A 23 1.04 14.81 0.38
N PRO A 24 0.32 14.93 -0.74
CA PRO A 24 -0.78 15.90 -0.87
C PRO A 24 -1.79 15.74 0.27
N GLN A 25 -2.16 16.86 0.87
CA GLN A 25 -3.14 16.91 1.96
C GLN A 25 -4.52 17.29 1.42
N PHE A 26 -5.55 16.57 1.86
CA PHE A 26 -6.93 16.94 1.60
C PHE A 26 -7.42 17.89 2.70
N SER A 27 -7.95 19.05 2.34
CA SER A 27 -8.27 20.13 3.28
C SER A 27 -9.77 20.34 3.55
N ALA A 28 -10.66 19.65 2.83
CA ALA A 28 -12.08 19.78 3.08
C ALA A 28 -12.52 18.91 4.28
N PRO A 29 -13.64 19.24 4.95
CA PRO A 29 -14.14 18.45 6.06
C PRO A 29 -14.43 17.01 5.65
N LEU A 30 -13.91 16.05 6.42
CA LEU A 30 -14.15 14.62 6.27
C LEU A 30 -14.97 14.12 7.47
N GLU A 31 -16.18 14.65 7.63
CA GLU A 31 -17.06 14.33 8.78
C GLU A 31 -17.29 12.82 8.94
N GLN A 32 -17.31 12.06 7.83
CA GLN A 32 -17.55 10.63 7.86
C GLN A 32 -16.38 9.82 8.44
N ILE A 33 -15.15 10.37 8.46
CA ILE A 33 -14.00 9.69 9.07
C ILE A 33 -14.17 9.57 10.58
N ASN A 34 -14.82 10.54 11.22
CA ASN A 34 -15.10 10.47 12.66
C ASN A 34 -16.00 9.29 13.00
N LEU A 35 -17.02 9.02 12.17
CA LEU A 35 -17.91 7.87 12.34
C LEU A 35 -17.17 6.54 12.13
N LEU A 36 -16.29 6.46 11.12
CA LEU A 36 -15.47 5.26 10.92
C LEU A 36 -14.57 5.02 12.14
N LYS A 37 -13.91 6.06 12.63
CA LYS A 37 -13.04 5.99 13.81
C LYS A 37 -13.83 5.50 15.04
N GLU A 38 -14.96 6.13 15.32
CA GLU A 38 -15.82 5.74 16.46
C GLU A 38 -16.28 4.28 16.34
N ARG A 39 -16.66 3.83 15.14
CA ARG A 39 -17.05 2.44 14.90
C ARG A 39 -15.90 1.47 15.19
N ILE A 40 -14.69 1.78 14.72
CA ILE A 40 -13.51 0.95 14.99
C ILE A 40 -13.22 0.95 16.50
N ASP A 41 -13.15 2.12 17.13
CA ASP A 41 -12.84 2.25 18.56
C ASP A 41 -13.84 1.49 19.44
N ASN A 42 -15.13 1.49 19.09
CA ASN A 42 -16.18 0.80 19.84
C ASN A 42 -16.13 -0.73 19.72
N ILE A 43 -15.58 -1.30 18.64
CA ILE A 43 -15.47 -2.76 18.48
C ILE A 43 -14.16 -3.31 19.05
N LEU A 44 -13.12 -2.49 19.19
CA LEU A 44 -11.80 -2.94 19.65
C LEU A 44 -11.79 -3.71 20.98
N PRO A 45 -12.56 -3.32 22.02
CA PRO A 45 -12.58 -4.07 23.28
C PRO A 45 -13.14 -5.50 23.17
N TYR A 46 -13.81 -5.81 22.06
CA TYR A 46 -14.59 -7.05 21.88
C TYR A 46 -13.99 -7.98 20.82
N VAL A 47 -12.85 -7.64 20.23
CA VAL A 47 -12.24 -8.43 19.14
C VAL A 47 -10.77 -8.74 19.45
N ASP A 48 -10.39 -10.00 19.24
CA ASP A 48 -8.99 -10.40 19.28
C ASP A 48 -8.32 -10.20 17.91
N LEU A 49 -7.25 -9.42 17.88
CA LEU A 49 -6.51 -9.01 16.69
C LEU A 49 -5.23 -9.84 16.46
N THR A 50 -5.15 -11.03 17.06
CA THR A 50 -4.00 -11.93 17.01
C THR A 50 -3.67 -12.43 15.60
N ASN A 51 -4.65 -12.56 14.71
CA ASN A 51 -4.43 -13.08 13.35
C ASN A 51 -4.63 -12.02 12.24
N GLU A 52 -4.07 -12.33 11.05
CA GLU A 52 -4.11 -11.47 9.86
C GLU A 52 -5.54 -11.19 9.39
N THR A 53 -6.39 -12.21 9.33
CA THR A 53 -7.80 -12.08 8.94
C THR A 53 -8.57 -11.10 9.82
N ALA A 54 -8.42 -11.20 11.15
CA ALA A 54 -9.08 -10.30 12.10
C ALA A 54 -8.61 -8.86 11.90
N ARG A 55 -7.30 -8.62 11.75
CA ARG A 55 -6.78 -7.27 11.47
C ARG A 55 -7.27 -6.72 10.14
N ARG A 56 -7.35 -7.56 9.12
CA ARG A 56 -7.90 -7.20 7.80
C ARG A 56 -9.35 -6.76 7.91
N GLU A 57 -10.20 -7.54 8.57
CA GLU A 57 -11.63 -7.27 8.67
C GLU A 57 -11.96 -6.08 9.56
N ILE A 58 -11.18 -5.87 10.63
CA ILE A 58 -11.48 -4.86 11.65
C ILE A 58 -10.81 -3.51 11.37
N PHE A 59 -9.60 -3.50 10.81
CA PHE A 59 -8.87 -2.27 10.51
C PHE A 59 -8.80 -1.95 9.03
N ILE A 60 -8.24 -2.87 8.24
CA ILE A 60 -7.78 -2.53 6.89
C ILE A 60 -8.97 -2.37 5.94
N ALA A 61 -9.84 -3.39 5.87
CA ALA A 61 -10.98 -3.40 4.95
C ALA A 61 -11.98 -2.26 5.22
N PRO A 62 -12.32 -1.88 6.47
CA PRO A 62 -13.15 -0.72 6.74
C PRO A 62 -12.53 0.59 6.23
N ILE A 63 -11.23 0.81 6.47
CA ILE A 63 -10.52 2.01 5.98
C ILE A 63 -10.51 2.04 4.45
N VAL A 64 -10.17 0.92 3.80
CA VAL A 64 -10.15 0.81 2.33
C VAL A 64 -11.55 1.04 1.73
N SER A 65 -12.59 0.48 2.36
CA SER A 65 -13.98 0.65 1.91
C SER A 65 -14.42 2.11 2.01
N GLU A 66 -14.02 2.80 3.08
CA GLU A 66 -14.31 4.22 3.25
C GLU A 66 -13.55 5.10 2.25
N LEU A 67 -12.30 4.76 1.93
CA LEU A 67 -11.55 5.40 0.84
C LEU A 67 -12.27 5.23 -0.50
N VAL A 68 -12.77 4.03 -0.81
CA VAL A 68 -13.57 3.79 -2.03
C VAL A 68 -14.84 4.63 -2.02
N ARG A 69 -15.56 4.70 -0.90
CA ARG A 69 -16.79 5.49 -0.77
C ARG A 69 -16.54 6.99 -1.01
N ILE A 70 -15.44 7.54 -0.49
CA ILE A 70 -15.11 8.96 -0.61
C ILE A 70 -14.58 9.30 -2.01
N THR A 71 -13.66 8.47 -2.53
CA THR A 71 -12.93 8.77 -3.77
C THR A 71 -13.58 8.21 -5.02
N HIS A 72 -14.56 7.31 -4.88
CA HIS A 72 -15.13 6.51 -5.95
C HIS A 72 -14.08 5.67 -6.70
N ALA A 73 -12.99 5.29 -6.01
CA ALA A 73 -11.94 4.47 -6.60
C ALA A 73 -12.44 3.08 -6.99
N ARG A 74 -11.99 2.59 -8.16
CA ARG A 74 -12.21 1.20 -8.55
C ARG A 74 -11.27 0.29 -7.77
N LEU A 75 -11.82 -0.45 -6.81
CA LEU A 75 -11.10 -1.40 -5.98
C LEU A 75 -10.91 -2.75 -6.70
N SER A 76 -9.69 -3.28 -6.67
CA SER A 76 -9.39 -4.70 -6.84
C SER A 76 -8.84 -5.25 -5.53
N ILE A 77 -9.33 -6.40 -5.09
CA ILE A 77 -8.88 -7.14 -3.91
C ILE A 77 -8.10 -8.35 -4.42
N GLU A 78 -6.96 -8.67 -3.79
CA GLU A 78 -6.07 -9.77 -4.20
C GLU A 78 -5.70 -9.69 -5.68
N TYR A 79 -5.20 -8.52 -6.10
CA TYR A 79 -4.91 -8.24 -7.49
C TYR A 79 -3.59 -8.90 -7.92
N PRO A 80 -3.62 -9.91 -8.80
CA PRO A 80 -2.41 -10.60 -9.23
C PRO A 80 -1.56 -9.68 -10.11
N LEU A 81 -0.26 -9.72 -9.89
CA LEU A 81 0.75 -9.06 -10.72
C LEU A 81 1.71 -10.13 -11.23
N GLN A 82 1.90 -10.20 -12.55
CA GLN A 82 2.87 -11.12 -13.14
C GLN A 82 3.42 -10.54 -14.44
N VAL A 83 4.70 -10.16 -14.40
CA VAL A 83 5.45 -9.69 -15.58
C VAL A 83 6.51 -10.74 -15.96
N THR A 84 7.27 -11.19 -14.97
CA THR A 84 8.28 -12.25 -15.11
C THR A 84 8.23 -13.18 -13.89
N PRO A 85 8.90 -14.33 -13.90
CA PRO A 85 9.01 -15.17 -12.70
C PRO A 85 9.63 -14.45 -11.48
N GLN A 86 10.46 -13.43 -11.71
CA GLN A 86 11.10 -12.61 -10.67
C GLN A 86 10.24 -11.40 -10.26
N LEU A 87 9.38 -10.90 -11.17
CA LEU A 87 8.45 -9.79 -10.95
C LEU A 87 7.01 -10.32 -10.97
N GLN A 88 6.66 -10.95 -9.86
CA GLN A 88 5.32 -11.50 -9.61
C GLN A 88 4.90 -11.24 -8.17
N GLY A 89 3.60 -11.18 -7.93
CA GLY A 89 3.04 -10.92 -6.61
C GLY A 89 1.53 -10.81 -6.64
N SER A 90 0.97 -10.36 -5.52
CA SER A 90 -0.46 -10.05 -5.43
C SER A 90 -0.65 -8.95 -4.41
N LEU A 91 -1.27 -7.85 -4.86
CA LEU A 91 -1.63 -6.74 -4.00
C LEU A 91 -2.87 -7.11 -3.21
N ASP A 92 -2.86 -6.89 -1.89
CA ASP A 92 -4.06 -7.11 -1.08
C ASP A 92 -5.18 -6.15 -1.52
N TYR A 93 -4.84 -4.89 -1.78
CA TYR A 93 -5.75 -3.93 -2.39
C TYR A 93 -5.08 -3.07 -3.45
N TYR A 94 -5.79 -2.82 -4.54
CA TYR A 94 -5.39 -1.87 -5.58
C TYR A 94 -6.55 -0.92 -5.88
N LEU A 95 -6.37 0.36 -5.53
CA LEU A 95 -7.34 1.43 -5.72
C LEU A 95 -6.93 2.27 -6.94
N ARG A 96 -7.87 2.46 -7.86
CA ARG A 96 -7.65 3.24 -9.10
C ARG A 96 -8.65 4.36 -9.26
N THR A 97 -8.13 5.57 -9.43
CA THR A 97 -8.84 6.76 -9.89
C THR A 97 -8.06 7.36 -11.08
N GLN A 98 -7.84 8.68 -11.10
CA GLN A 98 -6.76 9.29 -11.88
C GLN A 98 -5.38 9.01 -11.28
N THR A 99 -5.33 8.61 -10.01
CA THR A 99 -4.14 8.16 -9.29
C THR A 99 -4.24 6.67 -8.95
N HIS A 100 -3.11 6.08 -8.58
CA HIS A 100 -2.96 4.66 -8.29
C HIS A 100 -2.43 4.48 -6.87
N LEU A 101 -3.19 3.77 -6.03
CA LEU A 101 -2.78 3.40 -4.68
C LEU A 101 -2.74 1.88 -4.54
N LEU A 102 -1.56 1.37 -4.22
CA LEU A 102 -1.28 -0.03 -3.95
C LEU A 102 -1.20 -0.23 -2.44
N VAL A 103 -1.90 -1.22 -1.89
CA VAL A 103 -1.85 -1.53 -0.46
C VAL A 103 -1.45 -2.98 -0.26
N LYS A 104 -0.46 -3.18 0.61
CA LYS A 104 0.05 -4.48 1.04
C LYS A 104 -0.16 -4.69 2.54
N GLU A 105 -0.68 -5.83 2.92
CA GLU A 105 -0.72 -6.26 4.31
C GLU A 105 0.64 -6.83 4.72
N ALA A 106 1.21 -6.28 5.79
CA ALA A 106 2.46 -6.75 6.36
C ALA A 106 2.22 -8.03 7.15
N LYS A 107 2.66 -9.16 6.56
CA LYS A 107 2.60 -10.46 7.23
C LYS A 107 3.49 -10.49 8.47
N GLN A 108 3.03 -11.20 9.50
CA GLN A 108 3.76 -11.30 10.78
C GLN A 108 4.11 -9.94 11.42
N ALA A 109 3.38 -8.88 11.07
CA ALA A 109 3.67 -7.51 11.47
C ALA A 109 5.06 -6.97 11.05
N ASP A 110 5.71 -7.60 10.07
CA ASP A 110 7.01 -7.16 9.55
C ASP A 110 6.83 -6.13 8.44
N LEU A 111 6.77 -4.85 8.82
CA LEU A 111 6.68 -3.72 7.90
C LEU A 111 7.89 -3.62 6.97
N THR A 112 9.09 -4.04 7.41
CA THR A 112 10.30 -3.96 6.58
C THR A 112 10.19 -4.92 5.41
N ARG A 113 9.88 -6.20 5.70
CA ARG A 113 9.65 -7.21 4.67
C ARG A 113 8.44 -6.86 3.81
N GLY A 114 7.37 -6.37 4.43
CA GLY A 114 6.18 -5.93 3.72
C GLY A 114 6.47 -4.80 2.74
N PHE A 115 7.29 -3.81 3.12
CA PHE A 115 7.68 -2.72 2.24
C PHE A 115 8.53 -3.21 1.07
N THR A 116 9.47 -4.14 1.30
CA THR A 116 10.24 -4.75 0.21
C THR A 116 9.32 -5.43 -0.82
N GLN A 117 8.29 -6.15 -0.36
CA GLN A 117 7.30 -6.75 -1.26
C GLN A 117 6.51 -5.69 -2.03
N LEU A 118 6.01 -4.66 -1.34
CA LEU A 118 5.32 -3.54 -1.96
C LEU A 118 6.20 -2.86 -3.02
N ALA A 119 7.48 -2.64 -2.74
CA ALA A 119 8.41 -2.03 -3.69
C ALA A 119 8.57 -2.86 -4.97
N ILE A 120 8.73 -4.18 -4.84
CA ILE A 120 8.76 -5.10 -6.00
C ILE A 120 7.43 -5.05 -6.76
N GLU A 121 6.30 -5.01 -6.07
CA GLU A 121 4.96 -4.96 -6.70
C GLU A 121 4.70 -3.62 -7.39
N MET A 122 5.20 -2.50 -6.86
CA MET A 122 5.18 -1.19 -7.52
C MET A 122 6.01 -1.21 -8.81
N ILE A 123 7.23 -1.78 -8.78
CA ILE A 123 8.08 -1.96 -9.96
C ILE A 123 7.39 -2.87 -10.98
N THR A 124 6.80 -3.96 -10.51
CA THR A 124 6.07 -4.92 -11.37
C THR A 124 4.93 -4.22 -12.09
N LEU A 125 4.12 -3.43 -11.37
CA LEU A 125 3.03 -2.67 -11.98
C LEU A 125 3.54 -1.63 -12.98
N ASP A 126 4.61 -0.89 -12.64
CA ASP A 126 5.22 0.09 -13.53
C ASP A 126 5.68 -0.52 -14.86
N GLN A 127 6.34 -1.69 -14.80
CA GLN A 127 6.80 -2.39 -16.00
C GLN A 127 5.67 -3.06 -16.80
N TRP A 128 4.59 -3.45 -16.14
CA TRP A 128 3.49 -4.19 -16.79
C TRP A 128 2.50 -3.30 -17.53
N THR A 129 2.35 -2.05 -17.10
CA THR A 129 1.21 -1.22 -17.49
C THR A 129 1.64 0.04 -18.23
N GLU A 130 0.85 0.46 -19.22
CA GLU A 130 1.01 1.74 -19.92
C GLU A 130 0.44 2.91 -19.10
N LEU A 131 0.63 2.90 -17.78
CA LEU A 131 0.19 4.01 -16.94
C LEU A 131 0.89 5.28 -17.40
N THR A 132 0.14 6.39 -17.38
CA THR A 132 0.68 7.73 -17.70
C THR A 132 0.92 8.56 -16.45
N ALA A 133 0.40 8.11 -15.29
CA ALA A 133 0.64 8.76 -14.01
C ALA A 133 2.15 8.83 -13.72
N PRO A 134 2.71 9.98 -13.30
CA PRO A 134 4.14 10.14 -13.08
C PRO A 134 4.63 9.38 -11.83
N THR A 135 3.72 9.13 -10.89
CA THR A 135 4.00 8.45 -9.63
C THR A 135 2.99 7.35 -9.33
N LEU A 136 3.44 6.34 -8.59
CA LEU A 136 2.57 5.35 -7.93
C LEU A 136 2.68 5.51 -6.41
N LEU A 137 1.55 5.54 -5.72
CA LEU A 137 1.51 5.55 -4.27
C LEU A 137 1.37 4.12 -3.77
N GLY A 138 2.20 3.74 -2.81
CA GLY A 138 2.15 2.47 -2.12
C GLY A 138 1.92 2.69 -0.62
N ALA A 139 1.25 1.72 0.02
CA ALA A 139 1.19 1.63 1.45
C ALA A 139 1.37 0.18 1.91
N VAL A 140 2.13 -0.02 2.98
CA VAL A 140 2.21 -1.29 3.69
C VAL A 140 1.66 -1.11 5.09
N THR A 141 0.83 -2.04 5.55
CA THR A 141 0.09 -1.87 6.81
C THR A 141 0.00 -3.15 7.62
N THR A 142 0.07 -2.99 8.94
CA THR A 142 -0.31 -4.02 9.93
C THR A 142 -1.75 -3.87 10.42
N GLY A 143 -2.52 -2.96 9.81
CA GLY A 143 -3.82 -2.48 10.29
C GLY A 143 -3.70 -1.21 11.12
N ASN A 144 -2.92 -1.26 12.19
CA ASN A 144 -2.73 -0.14 13.12
C ASN A 144 -1.63 0.85 12.69
N ILE A 145 -0.62 0.40 11.95
CA ILE A 145 0.46 1.24 11.42
C ILE A 145 0.38 1.19 9.89
N TRP A 146 0.45 2.35 9.26
CA TRP A 146 0.52 2.51 7.81
C TRP A 146 1.82 3.21 7.46
N GLN A 147 2.67 2.53 6.70
CA GLN A 147 3.88 3.10 6.12
C GLN A 147 3.65 3.32 4.63
N PHE A 148 4.06 4.48 4.11
CA PHE A 148 3.84 4.86 2.72
C PHE A 148 5.13 4.81 1.92
N GLY A 149 4.97 4.63 0.61
CA GLY A 149 6.05 4.79 -0.36
C GLY A 149 5.55 5.42 -1.64
N VAL A 150 6.44 6.14 -2.34
CA VAL A 150 6.14 6.76 -3.64
C VAL A 150 7.16 6.26 -4.65
N LEU A 151 6.68 5.64 -5.73
CA LEU A 151 7.52 5.36 -6.89
C LEU A 151 7.45 6.53 -7.88
N HIS A 152 8.57 7.19 -8.11
CA HIS A 152 8.80 8.14 -9.20
C HIS A 152 9.26 7.36 -10.43
N ARG A 153 8.36 7.19 -11.40
CA ARG A 153 8.54 6.23 -12.50
C ARG A 153 9.63 6.65 -13.48
N SER A 154 9.72 7.95 -13.80
CA SER A 154 10.72 8.47 -14.74
C SER A 154 12.15 8.36 -14.21
N SER A 155 12.36 8.61 -12.92
CA SER A 155 13.67 8.50 -12.25
C SER A 155 13.95 7.10 -11.70
N LYS A 156 12.96 6.19 -11.76
CA LYS A 156 13.01 4.85 -11.15
C LYS A 156 13.40 4.89 -9.67
N GLN A 157 12.89 5.87 -8.94
CA GLN A 157 13.21 6.07 -7.53
C GLN A 157 11.98 5.79 -6.66
N ILE A 158 12.17 4.97 -5.62
CA ILE A 158 11.19 4.72 -4.57
C ILE A 158 11.60 5.49 -3.32
N GLU A 159 10.71 6.34 -2.84
CA GLU A 159 10.83 6.99 -1.53
C GLU A 159 10.00 6.22 -0.51
N GLN A 160 10.59 5.93 0.65
CA GLN A 160 9.95 5.27 1.80
C GLN A 160 9.87 6.26 2.96
N GLY A 161 8.64 6.46 3.49
CA GLY A 161 8.34 7.38 4.59
C GLY A 161 7.95 6.74 5.91
#